data_AF-A0A967WLE1-F1
#
_entry.id   AF-A0A967WLE1-F1
#
_cell.length_a   1.000
_cell.length_b   1.000
_cell.length_c   1.000
_cell.angle_alpha   90.00
_cell.angle_beta   90.00
_cell.angle_gamma   90.00
#
_symmetry.space_group_name_H-M   'P 1'
#
loop_
_entity.id
_entity.type
_entity.pdbx_description
1 polymer ?
#
loop_
_entity_poly.entity_id
_entity_poly.type
_entity_poly.pdbx_seq_one_letter_code
_entity_poly.pdbx_strand_id
1 'polypeptide(L)'
;SHLVVVGQTAVPDAEIVDVAVAGDYVYVAAFVDGLRIIDVSDPAAPFEVGFYYTGWYALGVAVAGPYAYVANDGSGLRIIDVSDPSAPFEVGFYDTPGYARGVA
;
A
#
# COMPACT_ATOMS: atom_id res chain seq x y z
N SER A 1 -18.75 -24.70 -3.26
CA SER A 1 -17.65 -24.10 -4.04
C SER A 1 -16.35 -24.37 -3.29
N HIS A 2 -15.27 -24.72 -4.00
CA HIS A 2 -13.93 -24.78 -3.42
C HIS A 2 -13.17 -23.56 -3.89
N LEU A 3 -12.58 -22.83 -2.95
CA LEU A 3 -11.61 -21.78 -3.25
C LEU A 3 -10.37 -22.45 -3.85
N VAL A 4 -9.93 -21.93 -4.99
CA VAL A 4 -8.66 -22.31 -5.62
C VAL A 4 -7.81 -21.05 -5.70
N VAL A 5 -6.55 -21.16 -5.29
CA VAL A 5 -5.57 -20.09 -5.47
C VAL A 5 -5.25 -20.00 -6.97
N VAL A 6 -5.50 -18.84 -7.58
CA VAL A 6 -5.28 -18.60 -9.02
C VAL A 6 -3.85 -18.11 -9.31
N GLY A 7 -3.25 -17.40 -8.35
CA GLY A 7 -1.86 -16.96 -8.40
C GLY A 7 -1.40 -16.45 -7.03
N GLN A 8 -0.10 -16.21 -6.90
CA GLN A 8 0.52 -15.68 -5.69
C GLN A 8 1.80 -14.92 -6.04
N THR A 9 2.15 -13.93 -5.23
CA THR A 9 3.45 -13.27 -5.27
C THR A 9 3.93 -13.02 -3.86
N ALA A 10 5.25 -13.05 -3.66
CA ALA A 10 5.86 -12.65 -2.41
C ALA A 10 6.14 -11.15 -2.47
N VAL A 11 5.89 -10.45 -1.36
CA VAL A 11 6.50 -9.16 -1.08
C VAL A 11 7.68 -9.46 -0.17
N PRO A 12 8.92 -9.62 -0.69
CA PRO A 12 10.03 -10.16 0.08
C PRO A 12 10.32 -9.28 1.29
N ASP A 13 10.55 -9.93 2.44
CA ASP A 13 10.95 -9.32 3.71
C ASP A 13 9.94 -8.33 4.34
N ALA A 14 8.76 -8.18 3.74
CA ALA A 14 7.70 -7.30 4.22
C ALA A 14 6.80 -7.97 5.26
N GLU A 15 6.59 -7.29 6.39
CA GLU A 15 5.46 -7.54 7.27
C GLU A 15 4.23 -6.84 6.71
N ILE A 16 3.31 -7.62 6.14
CA ILE A 16 2.06 -7.10 5.58
C ILE A 16 1.06 -6.88 6.72
N VAL A 17 0.65 -5.62 6.88
CA VAL A 17 -0.28 -5.21 7.95
C VAL A 17 -1.68 -4.98 7.40
N ASP A 18 -1.79 -4.41 6.20
CA ASP A 18 -3.07 -4.06 5.58
C ASP A 18 -2.97 -4.02 4.05
N VAL A 19 -4.12 -4.17 3.36
CA VAL A 19 -4.20 -4.11 1.90
C VAL A 19 -5.44 -3.36 1.43
N ALA A 20 -5.30 -2.61 0.34
CA ALA A 20 -6.40 -1.99 -0.39
C ALA A 20 -6.31 -2.36 -1.88
N VAL A 21 -7.47 -2.48 -2.55
CA VAL A 21 -7.55 -2.80 -3.97
C VAL A 21 -8.17 -1.63 -4.71
N ALA A 22 -7.53 -1.18 -5.80
CA ALA A 22 -8.10 -0.20 -6.71
C ALA A 22 -7.72 -0.56 -8.16
N GLY A 23 -8.72 -0.84 -8.98
CA GLY A 23 -8.51 -1.33 -10.34
C GLY A 23 -7.74 -2.65 -10.34
N ASP A 24 -6.69 -2.72 -11.16
CA ASP A 24 -5.81 -3.90 -11.31
C ASP A 24 -4.62 -3.89 -10.34
N TYR A 25 -4.67 -3.06 -9.29
CA TYR A 25 -3.57 -2.91 -8.34
C TYR A 25 -4.00 -3.23 -6.91
N VAL A 26 -3.09 -3.91 -6.20
CA VAL A 26 -3.16 -4.11 -4.75
C VAL A 26 -2.10 -3.23 -4.09
N TYR A 27 -2.53 -2.41 -3.16
CA TYR A 27 -1.72 -1.52 -2.36
C TYR A 27 -1.53 -2.15 -0.99
N VAL A 28 -0.29 -2.28 -0.55
CA VAL A 28 0.08 -3.04 0.64
C VAL A 28 0.77 -2.10 1.63
N ALA A 29 0.22 -1.97 2.83
CA ALA A 29 0.94 -1.40 3.96
C ALA A 29 1.89 -2.46 4.52
N ALA A 30 3.18 -2.28 4.25
CA ALA A 30 4.24 -3.26 4.47
C ALA A 30 5.15 -2.89 5.66
N PHE A 31 4.56 -2.37 6.75
CA PHE A 31 5.26 -1.99 7.96
C PHE A 31 6.48 -1.08 7.67
N VAL A 32 7.71 -1.54 7.91
CA VAL A 32 8.93 -0.76 7.65
C VAL A 32 9.21 -0.53 6.16
N ASP A 33 8.66 -1.33 5.26
CA ASP A 33 8.87 -1.17 3.83
C ASP A 33 7.93 -0.13 3.20
N GLY A 34 7.04 0.47 4.01
CA GLY A 34 6.14 1.52 3.57
C GLY A 34 4.98 1.00 2.71
N LEU A 35 4.71 1.69 1.61
CA LEU A 35 3.66 1.32 0.65
C LEU A 35 4.27 0.48 -0.48
N ARG A 36 3.71 -0.70 -0.74
CA ARG A 36 4.05 -1.53 -1.92
C ARG A 36 2.87 -1.59 -2.86
N ILE A 37 3.12 -1.65 -4.16
CA ILE A 37 2.07 -1.65 -5.19
C ILE A 37 2.28 -2.86 -6.09
N ILE A 38 1.30 -3.74 -6.10
CA ILE A 38 1.32 -5.01 -6.83
C ILE A 38 0.34 -4.91 -8.00
N ASP A 39 0.83 -5.15 -9.21
CA ASP A 39 -0.01 -5.36 -10.38
C ASP A 39 -0.60 -6.78 -10.33
N VAL A 40 -1.93 -6.85 -10.40
CA VAL A 40 -2.72 -8.09 -10.40
C VAL A 40 -3.61 -8.21 -11.65
N SER A 41 -3.29 -7.46 -12.72
CA SER A 41 -4.02 -7.50 -14.00
C SER A 41 -4.02 -8.90 -14.63
N ASP A 42 -2.90 -9.63 -14.51
CA ASP A 42 -2.87 -11.08 -14.67
C ASP A 42 -2.92 -11.76 -13.29
N PRO A 43 -4.08 -12.29 -12.87
CA PRO A 43 -4.23 -12.93 -11.57
C PRO A 43 -3.40 -14.21 -11.41
N ALA A 44 -2.89 -14.80 -12.51
CA ALA A 44 -1.99 -15.94 -12.46
C ALA A 44 -0.51 -15.54 -12.28
N ALA A 45 -0.16 -14.28 -12.59
CA ALA A 45 1.21 -13.78 -12.56
C ALA A 45 1.33 -12.37 -11.92
N PRO A 46 0.90 -12.19 -10.66
CA PRO A 46 1.03 -10.91 -9.98
C PRO A 46 2.51 -10.53 -9.72
N PHE A 47 2.83 -9.25 -9.81
CA PHE A 47 4.20 -8.75 -9.57
C PHE A 47 4.19 -7.35 -8.97
N GLU A 48 5.24 -6.99 -8.22
CA GLU A 48 5.39 -5.64 -7.68
C GLU A 48 5.80 -4.67 -8.78
N VAL A 49 4.98 -3.63 -8.99
CA VAL A 49 5.20 -2.60 -10.01
C VAL A 49 5.90 -1.37 -9.44
N GLY A 50 5.77 -1.10 -8.14
CA GLY A 50 6.40 0.05 -7.50
C GLY A 50 6.22 0.08 -5.98
N PHE A 51 6.90 1.02 -5.33
CA PHE A 51 6.85 1.20 -3.89
C PHE A 51 7.16 2.64 -3.48
N TYR A 52 6.75 3.02 -2.28
CA TYR A 52 7.14 4.26 -1.63
C TYR A 52 7.51 4.01 -0.17
N TYR A 53 8.75 4.34 0.19
CA TYR A 53 9.22 4.26 1.56
C TYR A 53 8.72 5.47 2.36
N THR A 54 7.85 5.21 3.32
CA THR A 54 7.19 6.26 4.12
C THR A 54 8.07 6.77 5.28
N GLY A 55 9.18 6.08 5.60
CA GLY A 55 10.09 6.51 6.68
C GLY A 55 9.69 6.10 8.10
N TRP A 56 8.54 5.44 8.25
CA TRP A 56 7.99 4.94 9.52
C TRP A 56 7.17 3.67 9.25
N TYR A 57 6.42 3.19 10.26
CA TYR A 57 5.60 1.99 10.13
C TYR A 57 4.30 2.30 9.37
N ALA A 58 4.17 1.79 8.15
CA ALA A 58 2.91 1.77 7.43
C ALA A 58 1.98 0.70 8.04
N LEU A 59 0.89 1.14 8.67
CA LEU A 59 -0.02 0.31 9.44
C LEU A 59 -1.41 0.15 8.82
N GLY A 60 -1.76 1.00 7.86
CA GLY A 60 -3.03 0.94 7.14
C GLY A 60 -2.96 1.66 5.81
N VAL A 61 -3.75 1.20 4.85
CA VAL A 61 -3.81 1.80 3.51
C VAL A 61 -5.23 1.85 2.98
N ALA A 62 -5.59 2.99 2.37
CA ALA A 62 -6.84 3.19 1.64
C ALA A 62 -6.53 3.95 0.35
N VAL A 63 -7.31 3.71 -0.70
CA VAL A 63 -7.08 4.34 -2.01
C VAL A 63 -8.34 5.04 -2.48
N ALA A 64 -8.22 6.30 -2.87
CA ALA A 64 -9.31 7.06 -3.46
C ALA A 64 -8.80 7.94 -4.61
N GLY A 65 -9.30 7.68 -5.81
CA GLY A 65 -8.83 8.36 -7.02
C GLY A 65 -7.34 8.06 -7.27
N PRO A 66 -6.50 9.09 -7.50
CA PRO A 66 -5.07 8.91 -7.76
C PRO A 66 -4.24 8.81 -6.46
N TYR A 67 -4.86 8.74 -5.28
CA TYR A 67 -4.14 8.85 -4.02
C TYR A 67 -4.27 7.59 -3.16
N ALA A 68 -3.14 7.16 -2.61
CA ALA A 68 -3.06 6.22 -1.48
C ALA A 68 -2.86 7.01 -0.18
N TYR A 69 -3.71 6.71 0.80
CA TYR A 69 -3.68 7.26 2.14
C TYR A 69 -3.08 6.21 3.06
N VAL A 70 -1.93 6.52 3.67
CA VAL A 70 -1.19 5.57 4.51
C VAL A 70 -1.16 6.08 5.94
N ALA A 71 -1.72 5.28 6.86
CA ALA A 71 -1.52 5.49 8.30
C ALA A 71 -0.10 5.05 8.67
N ASN A 72 0.74 6.00 9.06
CA ASN A 72 2.19 5.83 9.15
C ASN A 72 2.71 6.03 10.59
N ASP A 73 2.02 5.39 11.54
CA ASP A 73 2.30 5.38 12.97
C ASP A 73 2.58 6.78 13.55
N GLY A 74 3.76 7.03 14.12
CA GLY A 74 4.11 8.30 14.75
C GLY A 74 4.26 9.48 13.80
N SER A 75 4.25 9.26 12.48
CA SER A 75 4.29 10.33 11.47
C SER A 75 2.91 10.66 10.88
N GLY A 76 1.85 10.14 11.48
CA GLY A 76 0.48 10.48 11.11
C GLY A 76 0.05 9.91 9.76
N LEU A 77 -0.71 10.68 9.00
CA LEU A 77 -1.27 10.30 7.70
C LEU A 77 -0.36 10.79 6.58
N ARG A 78 0.00 9.90 5.65
CA ARG A 78 0.74 10.23 4.42
C ARG A 78 -0.17 10.11 3.21
N ILE A 79 -0.04 11.03 2.27
CA ILE A 79 -0.84 11.09 1.05
C ILE A 79 0.09 10.93 -0.13
N ILE A 80 0.01 9.79 -0.78
CA ILE A 80 0.90 9.37 -1.86
C ILE A 80 0.12 9.40 -3.16
N ASP A 81 0.61 10.14 -4.14
CA ASP A 81 0.14 10.06 -5.52
C ASP A 81 0.61 8.74 -6.13
N VAL A 82 -0.35 7.97 -6.61
CA VAL A 82 -0.19 6.64 -7.22
C VAL A 82 -0.81 6.60 -8.61
N SER A 83 -0.96 7.77 -9.27
CA SER A 83 -1.45 7.87 -10.65
C SER A 83 -0.54 7.16 -11.65
N ASP A 84 0.77 7.12 -11.36
CA ASP A 84 1.73 6.18 -11.95
C ASP A 84 2.17 5.18 -10.86
N PRO A 85 1.62 3.94 -10.87
CA PRO A 85 1.95 2.90 -9.89
C PRO A 85 3.44 2.52 -9.85
N SER A 86 4.19 2.77 -10.93
CA SER A 86 5.63 2.47 -11.00
C SER A 86 6.51 3.57 -10.40
N ALA A 87 5.94 4.76 -10.19
CA ALA A 87 6.67 5.93 -9.69
C ALA A 87 5.83 6.73 -8.67
N PRO A 88 5.39 6.11 -7.56
CA PRO A 88 4.60 6.80 -6.55
C PRO A 88 5.43 7.86 -5.82
N PHE A 89 4.80 8.96 -5.42
CA PHE A 89 5.46 10.02 -4.66
C PHE A 89 4.50 10.71 -3.69
N GLU A 90 5.04 11.22 -2.58
CA GLU A 90 4.24 11.94 -1.60
C GLU A 90 3.86 13.34 -2.07
N VAL A 91 2.57 13.67 -1.95
CA VAL A 91 2.01 14.99 -2.25
C VAL A 91 1.58 15.75 -0.99
N GLY A 92 1.49 15.09 0.16
CA GLY A 92 1.16 15.75 1.40
C GLY A 92 1.12 14.81 2.60
N PHE A 93 0.98 15.39 3.78
CA PHE A 93 0.87 14.67 5.04
C PHE A 93 0.02 15.44 6.04
N TYR A 94 -0.42 14.75 7.08
CA TYR A 94 -1.04 15.32 8.26
C TYR A 94 -0.52 14.62 9.52
N ASP A 95 0.20 15.35 10.35
CA ASP A 95 0.69 14.84 11.63
C ASP A 95 -0.48 14.69 12.61
N THR A 96 -0.86 13.45 12.89
CA THR A 96 -1.90 13.17 13.88
C THR A 96 -1.35 13.37 15.29
N PRO A 97 -2.17 13.86 16.25
CA PRO A 97 -1.84 13.71 17.65
C PRO A 97 -1.76 12.22 18.02
N GLY A 98 -0.56 11.73 18.32
CA GLY A 98 -0.32 10.31 18.61
C GLY A 98 -0.13 9.45 17.35
N TYR A 99 -0.49 8.17 17.44
CA TYR A 99 -0.19 7.17 16.42
C TYR A 99 -1.35 7.00 15.42
N ALA A 100 -1.07 7.12 14.13
CA ALA A 100 -1.98 6.73 13.06
C ALA A 100 -1.88 5.21 12.81
N ARG A 101 -2.96 4.47 13.10
CA ARG A 101 -2.98 2.99 13.02
C ARG A 101 -3.85 2.42 11.92
N GLY A 102 -4.62 3.26 11.23
CA GLY A 102 -5.53 2.80 10.19
C GLY A 102 -6.16 3.96 9.44
N VAL A 103 -6.79 3.61 8.34
CA VAL A 103 -7.58 4.46 7.45
C VAL A 103 -8.88 3.73 7.13
N ALA A 104 -9.87 4.43 6.58
CA ALA A 104 -11.21 3.90 6.30
C ALA A 104 -11.54 3.97 4.81
#